data_AF-A0A7V7E9N8-F1
#
_entry.id   AF-A0A7V7E9N8-F1
#
_cell.length_a   1.000
_cell.length_b   1.000
_cell.length_c   1.000
_cell.angle_alpha   90.00
_cell.angle_beta   90.00
_cell.angle_gamma   90.00
#
_symmetry.space_group_name_H-M   'P 1'
#
loop_
_entity.id
_entity.type
_entity.pdbx_description
1 polymer ?
#
loop_
_entity_poly.entity_id
_entity_poly.type
_entity_poly.pdbx_seq_one_letter_code
_entity_poly.pdbx_strand_id
1 'polypeptide(L)'
;AVDPVRADAFYARIRHYWPGLADGALRPGYAGLRPKITGPGEPAADFMIEGPKEHGVAGLVNLFGIESPGLTSSLALANHVLELLP
;
A
#
# COMPACT_ATOMS: atom_id res chain seq x y z
N ALA A 1 -5.59 -12.67 -13.62
CA ALA A 1 -4.98 -11.70 -14.55
C ALA A 1 -5.69 -10.36 -14.45
N VAL A 2 -5.03 -9.23 -14.72
CA VAL A 2 -5.70 -7.92 -14.75
C VAL A 2 -6.55 -7.78 -16.01
N ASP A 3 -7.70 -7.11 -15.90
CA ASP A 3 -8.58 -6.81 -17.03
C ASP A 3 -7.88 -5.82 -17.99
N PRO A 4 -7.61 -6.23 -19.25
CA PRO A 4 -6.94 -5.37 -20.23
C PRO A 4 -7.69 -4.07 -20.53
N VAL A 5 -9.03 -4.04 -20.42
CA VAL A 5 -9.85 -2.84 -20.70
C VAL A 5 -9.51 -1.70 -19.74
N ARG A 6 -8.97 -2.01 -18.55
CA ARG A 6 -8.53 -0.99 -17.60
C ARG A 6 -7.36 -0.14 -18.12
N ALA A 7 -6.65 -0.57 -19.16
CA ALA A 7 -5.54 0.17 -19.75
C ALA A 7 -5.99 1.44 -20.50
N ASP A 8 -7.25 1.53 -20.95
CA ASP A 8 -7.73 2.68 -21.75
C ASP A 8 -7.61 4.00 -20.99
N ALA A 9 -7.93 3.99 -19.68
CA ALA A 9 -7.76 5.15 -18.82
C ALA A 9 -6.28 5.57 -18.64
N PHE A 10 -5.34 4.62 -18.77
CA PHE A 10 -3.91 4.89 -18.61
C PHE A 10 -3.35 5.62 -19.83
N TYR A 11 -3.77 5.28 -21.05
CA TYR A 11 -3.35 5.98 -22.27
C TYR A 11 -3.60 7.48 -22.18
N ALA A 12 -4.83 7.87 -21.81
CA ALA A 12 -5.22 9.28 -21.71
C ALA A 12 -4.37 10.04 -20.67
N ARG A 13 -4.08 9.41 -19.52
CA ARG A 13 -3.28 10.03 -18.46
C ARG A 13 -1.79 10.08 -18.78
N ILE A 14 -1.22 9.00 -19.33
CA ILE A 14 0.22 8.92 -19.65
C ILE A 14 0.59 9.92 -20.74
N ARG A 15 -0.25 10.07 -21.78
CA ARG A 15 0.01 11.00 -22.90
C ARG A 15 0.08 12.47 -22.49
N HIS A 16 -0.40 12.82 -21.29
CA HIS A 16 -0.22 14.16 -20.74
C HIS A 16 1.27 14.50 -20.52
N TYR A 17 2.09 13.51 -20.15
CA TYR A 17 3.53 13.70 -19.90
C TYR A 17 4.44 12.90 -20.86
N TRP A 18 3.89 11.94 -21.62
CA TRP A 18 4.58 11.23 -22.69
C TRP A 18 3.69 11.09 -23.93
N PRO A 19 3.59 12.15 -24.77
CA PRO A 19 2.69 12.16 -25.93
C PRO A 19 2.98 11.06 -26.96
N GLY A 20 4.24 10.59 -27.05
CA GLY A 20 4.68 9.56 -28.00
C GLY A 20 4.34 8.12 -27.63
N LEU A 21 3.55 7.86 -26.56
CA LEU A 21 3.11 6.51 -26.22
C LEU A 21 2.27 5.91 -27.36
N ALA A 22 2.81 4.88 -28.02
CA ALA A 22 2.15 4.17 -29.12
C ALA A 22 0.91 3.38 -28.68
N ASP A 23 -0.09 3.29 -29.55
CA ASP A 23 -1.27 2.45 -29.34
C ASP A 23 -0.85 0.97 -29.16
N GLY A 24 -1.53 0.24 -28.27
CA GLY A 24 -1.23 -1.16 -27.97
C GLY A 24 0.09 -1.42 -27.20
N ALA A 25 0.87 -0.38 -26.85
CA ALA A 25 2.11 -0.56 -26.09
C ALA A 25 1.92 -1.03 -24.63
N LEU A 26 0.76 -0.80 -24.00
CA LEU A 26 0.49 -1.24 -22.63
C LEU A 26 0.09 -2.72 -22.62
N ARG A 27 0.78 -3.53 -21.82
CA ARG A 27 0.51 -4.96 -21.65
C ARG A 27 0.01 -5.25 -20.24
N PRO A 28 -0.91 -6.23 -20.05
CA PRO A 28 -1.33 -6.67 -18.72
C PRO A 28 -0.13 -7.05 -17.86
N GLY A 29 0.01 -6.36 -16.72
CA GLY A 29 0.99 -6.67 -15.70
C GLY A 29 0.33 -7.38 -14.51
N TYR A 30 0.32 -6.72 -13.36
CA TYR A 30 -0.29 -7.20 -12.14
C TYR A 30 -1.12 -6.09 -11.47
N ALA A 31 -1.91 -6.46 -10.46
CA ALA A 31 -2.55 -5.53 -9.54
C ALA A 31 -2.25 -5.95 -8.11
N GLY A 32 -2.15 -4.97 -7.21
CA GLY A 32 -2.02 -5.18 -5.78
C GLY A 32 -3.20 -4.58 -5.03
N LEU A 33 -3.48 -5.11 -3.85
CA LEU A 33 -4.45 -4.55 -2.90
C LEU A 33 -3.69 -3.89 -1.74
N ARG A 34 -4.09 -2.68 -1.37
CA ARG A 34 -3.51 -1.98 -0.21
C ARG A 34 -4.27 -2.39 1.05
N PRO A 35 -3.58 -2.72 2.16
CA PRO A 35 -4.23 -3.05 3.43
C PRO A 35 -4.72 -1.77 4.11
N LYS A 36 -5.86 -1.22 3.67
CA LYS A 36 -6.46 0.00 4.23
C LYS A 36 -7.18 -0.29 5.55
N ILE A 37 -7.11 0.65 6.49
CA ILE A 37 -7.89 0.65 7.74
C ILE A 37 -8.95 1.77 7.78
N THR A 38 -9.10 2.51 6.68
CA THR A 38 -10.16 3.51 6.50
C THR A 38 -11.01 3.20 5.27
N GLY A 39 -12.27 3.65 5.33
CA GLY A 39 -13.28 3.40 4.31
C GLY A 39 -13.14 4.31 3.06
N PRO A 40 -13.90 4.02 2.00
CA PRO A 40 -13.97 4.89 0.82
C PRO A 40 -14.44 6.31 1.19
N GLY A 41 -13.66 7.31 0.80
CA GLY A 41 -13.97 8.74 1.05
C GLY A 41 -13.46 9.28 2.39
N GLU A 42 -12.96 8.42 3.28
CA GLU A 42 -12.32 8.85 4.51
C GLU A 42 -10.86 9.26 4.28
N PRO A 43 -10.28 10.11 5.14
CA PRO A 43 -8.85 10.41 5.10
C PRO A 43 -8.02 9.12 5.16
N ALA A 44 -6.87 9.12 4.49
CA ALA A 44 -5.91 8.04 4.67
C ALA A 44 -5.42 8.04 6.13
N ALA A 45 -5.56 6.90 6.81
CA ALA A 45 -4.96 6.72 8.12
C ALA A 45 -3.45 6.50 8.01
N ASP A 46 -2.76 6.77 9.12
CA ASP A 46 -1.36 6.38 9.30
C ASP A 46 -1.25 4.85 9.51
N PHE A 47 -0.02 4.33 9.53
CA PHE A 47 0.25 2.98 10.01
C PHE A 47 -0.23 2.83 11.45
N MET A 48 -0.93 1.74 11.74
CA MET A 48 -1.40 1.43 13.09
C MET A 48 -0.61 0.24 13.62
N ILE A 49 0.22 0.51 14.62
CA ILE A 49 1.08 -0.48 15.27
C ILE A 49 0.63 -0.55 16.72
N GLU A 50 0.10 -1.70 17.12
CA GLU A 50 -0.42 -1.91 18.47
C GLU A 50 0.41 -3.00 19.13
N GLY A 51 1.02 -2.70 20.27
CA GLY A 51 1.74 -3.66 21.10
C GLY A 51 0.98 -4.03 22.37
N PRO A 52 1.64 -4.76 23.29
CA PRO A 52 1.01 -5.22 24.53
C PRO A 52 0.46 -4.10 25.42
N LYS A 53 1.00 -2.88 25.33
CA LYS A 53 0.51 -1.72 26.09
C LYS A 53 -0.82 -1.19 25.56
N GLU A 54 -1.08 -1.33 24.26
CA GLU A 54 -2.27 -0.85 23.58
C GLU A 54 -3.42 -1.86 23.70
N HIS A 55 -3.17 -3.14 23.45
CA HIS A 55 -4.21 -4.18 23.42
C HIS A 55 -4.19 -5.16 24.60
N GLY A 56 -3.19 -5.13 25.48
CA GLY A 56 -3.14 -5.96 26.71
C GLY A 56 -2.75 -7.43 26.53
N VAL A 57 -2.25 -7.83 25.35
CA VAL A 57 -1.86 -9.22 25.05
C VAL A 57 -0.35 -9.32 25.02
N ALA A 58 0.23 -10.09 25.94
CA ALA A 58 1.67 -10.25 26.03
C ALA A 58 2.24 -10.99 24.79
N GLY A 59 3.35 -10.47 24.26
CA GLY A 59 4.08 -11.10 23.15
C GLY A 59 3.43 -10.97 21.76
N LEU A 60 2.37 -10.16 21.62
CA LEU A 60 1.73 -9.86 20.33
C LEU A 60 1.97 -8.40 19.95
N VAL A 61 2.24 -8.16 18.67
CA VAL A 61 2.22 -6.83 18.05
C VAL A 61 1.42 -6.93 16.76
N ASN A 62 0.38 -6.10 16.60
CA ASN A 62 -0.38 -6.00 15.37
C ASN A 62 0.19 -4.88 14.48
N LEU A 63 0.27 -5.16 13.17
CA LEU A 63 0.63 -4.17 12.15
C LEU A 63 -0.54 -4.05 11.17
N PHE A 64 -1.30 -2.98 11.29
CA PHE A 64 -2.42 -2.68 10.40
C PHE A 64 -2.11 -1.45 9.54
N GLY A 65 -2.75 -1.36 8.38
CA GLY A 65 -2.59 -0.17 7.56
C GLY A 65 -1.26 -0.07 6.82
N ILE A 66 -0.40 -1.10 6.83
CA ILE A 66 0.95 -1.04 6.23
C ILE A 66 0.88 -1.05 4.69
N GLU A 67 0.40 0.05 4.12
CA GLU A 67 0.42 0.35 2.69
C GLU A 67 1.73 1.04 2.30
N SER A 68 1.78 1.80 1.21
CA SER A 68 2.96 2.61 0.87
C SER A 68 3.15 3.74 1.89
N PRO A 69 4.35 3.97 2.44
CA PRO A 69 5.67 3.46 2.00
C PRO A 69 6.22 2.26 2.80
N GLY A 70 5.41 1.24 3.10
CA GLY A 70 5.76 0.14 4.01
C GLY A 70 7.01 -0.67 3.64
N LEU A 71 7.28 -0.87 2.35
CA LEU A 71 8.54 -1.50 1.91
C LEU A 71 9.74 -0.61 2.25
N THR A 72 9.66 0.68 1.90
CA THR A 72 10.72 1.66 2.20
C THR A 72 10.95 1.77 3.71
N SER A 73 9.89 1.71 4.51
CA SER A 73 9.94 1.82 5.98
C SER A 73 10.19 0.50 6.70
N SER A 74 10.39 -0.61 6.00
CA SER A 74 10.37 -1.97 6.58
C SER A 74 11.38 -2.18 7.72
N LEU A 75 12.61 -1.68 7.59
CA LEU A 75 13.62 -1.80 8.65
C LEU A 75 13.30 -0.94 9.87
N ALA A 76 12.76 0.27 9.66
CA ALA A 76 12.33 1.12 10.76
C ALA A 76 11.12 0.53 11.50
N LEU A 77 10.17 -0.06 10.76
CA LEU A 77 9.05 -0.81 11.33
C LEU A 77 9.52 -1.99 12.17
N ALA A 78 10.49 -2.76 11.68
CA ALA A 78 11.05 -3.88 12.43
C ALA A 78 11.71 -3.43 13.75
N ASN A 79 12.50 -2.35 13.71
CA ASN A 79 13.10 -1.79 14.93
C ASN A 79 12.03 -1.35 15.93
N HIS A 80 10.98 -0.66 15.46
CA HIS A 80 9.90 -0.22 16.32
C HIS A 80 9.13 -1.40 16.95
N VAL A 81 8.88 -2.47 16.19
CA VAL A 81 8.26 -3.70 16.72
C VAL A 81 9.11 -4.32 17.82
N LEU A 82 10.45 -4.35 17.66
CA LEU A 82 11.35 -4.88 18.68
C LEU A 82 11.35 -4.06 19.98
N GLU A 83 11.16 -2.74 19.90
CA GLU A 83 11.04 -1.87 21.08
C GLU A 83 9.73 -2.09 21.86
N LEU A 84 8.69 -2.63 21.22
CA LEU A 84 7.39 -2.92 21.83
C LEU A 84 7.32 -4.32 22.45
N LEU A 85 8.24 -5.21 22.08
CA LEU A 85 8.31 -6.57 22.62
C LEU A 85 9.18 -6.62 23.89
N PRO A 86 8.80 -7.43 24.90
CA PRO A 86 9.56 -7.60 26.13
C PRO A 86 10.86 -8.41 25.94
#